data_AF-A0A820B4X0-F1
#
_entry.id   AF-A0A820B4X0-F1
#
_cell.length_a   1.000
_cell.length_b   1.000
_cell.length_c   1.000
_cell.angle_alpha   90.00
_cell.angle_beta   90.00
_cell.angle_gamma   90.00
#
_symmetry.space_group_name_H-M   'P 1'
#
loop_
_entity.id
_entity.type
_entity.pdbx_description
1 polymer ?
#
loop_
_entity_poly.entity_id
_entity_poly.type
_entity_poly.pdbx_seq_one_letter_code
_entity_poly.pdbx_strand_id
1 'polypeptide(L)'
;IIHAVIDFSAGRLKPANVTAYQARTRDTLKRDFRRAKLDQTYGNVVFNPIIWTNTAVQFEEQIGSTISYSLIVSIPTDGYWIAALLQASFSEREGTTLTLTTETLILPNTYPVKEYYDQECYGRLV
;
A
#
# COMPACT_ATOMS: atom_id res chain seq x y z
N ILE A 1 -5.48 9.13 -6.20
CA ILE A 1 -6.74 8.59 -5.65
C ILE A 1 -6.86 7.17 -6.18
N ILE A 2 -7.21 6.20 -5.32
CA ILE A 2 -7.54 4.83 -5.74
C ILE A 2 -9.06 4.73 -5.74
N HIS A 3 -9.65 4.24 -6.83
CA HIS A 3 -11.07 3.92 -6.91
C HIS A 3 -11.22 2.40 -7.00
N ALA A 4 -12.08 1.83 -6.17
CA ALA A 4 -12.39 0.40 -6.18
C ALA A 4 -13.90 0.21 -6.30
N VAL A 5 -14.31 -0.67 -7.20
CA VAL A 5 -15.71 -1.04 -7.41
C VAL A 5 -15.84 -2.53 -7.17
N ILE A 6 -16.73 -2.92 -6.26
CA ILE A 6 -16.97 -4.31 -5.91
C ILE A 6 -18.37 -4.68 -6.37
N ASP A 7 -18.45 -5.54 -7.38
CA ASP A 7 -19.68 -6.13 -7.89
C ASP A 7 -19.89 -7.53 -7.28
N PHE A 8 -20.95 -7.66 -6.48
CA PHE A 8 -21.38 -8.90 -5.86
C PHE A 8 -22.70 -9.41 -6.45
N SER A 9 -22.98 -9.09 -7.72
CA SER A 9 -24.06 -9.72 -8.49
C SER A 9 -23.86 -11.23 -8.64
N ALA A 10 -24.90 -11.92 -9.14
CA ALA A 10 -24.89 -13.36 -9.40
C ALA A 10 -24.63 -14.25 -8.15
N GLY A 11 -25.08 -13.82 -6.97
CA GLY A 11 -24.97 -14.59 -5.73
C GLY A 11 -23.57 -14.61 -5.11
N ARG A 12 -22.69 -13.70 -5.56
CA ARG A 12 -21.36 -13.50 -4.97
C ARG A 12 -21.48 -12.83 -3.59
N LEU A 13 -20.48 -13.05 -2.76
CA LEU A 13 -20.47 -12.53 -1.40
C LEU A 13 -20.18 -11.03 -1.39
N LYS A 14 -20.97 -10.29 -0.61
CA LYS A 14 -20.67 -8.90 -0.26
C LYS A 14 -19.41 -8.88 0.63
N PRO A 15 -18.49 -7.90 0.46
CA PRO A 15 -17.34 -7.77 1.35
C PRO A 15 -17.81 -7.57 2.80
N ALA A 16 -17.23 -8.32 3.72
CA ALA A 16 -17.46 -8.20 5.15
C ALA A 16 -16.78 -6.95 5.71
N ASN A 17 -15.62 -6.59 5.16
CA ASN A 17 -14.88 -5.40 5.54
C ASN A 17 -14.10 -4.85 4.33
N VAL A 18 -14.00 -3.53 4.24
CA VAL A 18 -13.13 -2.82 3.30
C VAL A 18 -12.27 -1.86 4.11
N THR A 19 -10.96 -2.02 3.99
CA THR A 19 -9.94 -1.26 4.72
C THR A 19 -8.95 -0.66 3.73
N ALA A 20 -8.31 0.42 4.14
CA ALA A 20 -7.23 1.03 3.38
C ALA A 20 -5.95 1.02 4.20
N TYR A 21 -4.83 0.79 3.54
CA TYR A 21 -3.51 0.82 4.16
C TYR A 21 -2.63 1.82 3.46
N GLN A 22 -1.77 2.48 4.24
CA GLN A 22 -0.69 3.32 3.74
C GLN A 22 0.62 2.95 4.42
N ALA A 23 1.71 3.07 3.67
CA ALA A 23 3.07 2.97 4.17
C ALA A 23 3.87 4.19 3.67
N ARG A 24 4.89 4.59 4.43
CA ARG A 24 5.82 5.64 4.03
C ARG A 24 7.25 5.12 4.06
N THR A 25 8.09 5.61 3.16
CA THR A 25 9.53 5.36 3.24
C THR A 25 10.12 6.03 4.48
N ARG A 26 11.26 5.54 4.93
CA ARG A 26 12.01 6.14 6.04
C ARG A 26 12.99 7.22 5.58
N ASP A 27 13.33 7.21 4.30
CA ASP A 27 14.13 8.26 3.67
C ASP A 27 13.36 8.93 2.53
N THR A 28 13.82 10.11 2.14
CA THR A 28 13.22 10.96 1.10
C THR A 28 13.86 10.75 -0.26
N LEU A 29 14.91 9.92 -0.34
CA LEU A 29 15.73 9.79 -1.54
C LEU A 29 15.29 8.63 -2.42
N LYS A 30 14.63 7.60 -1.85
CA LYS A 30 14.39 6.33 -2.54
C LYS A 30 12.95 5.87 -2.40
N ARG A 31 12.45 5.28 -3.48
CA ARG A 31 11.18 4.53 -3.53
C ARG A 31 11.24 3.19 -2.78
N ASP A 32 12.33 2.87 -2.10
CA ASP A 32 12.47 1.58 -1.44
C ASP A 32 11.82 1.59 -0.05
N PHE A 33 10.68 0.89 0.06
CA PHE A 33 9.97 0.68 1.32
C PHE A 33 10.60 -0.45 2.14
N ARG A 34 11.47 -1.27 1.54
CA ARG A 34 12.18 -2.36 2.21
C ARG A 34 13.57 -1.86 2.55
N ARG A 35 14.10 -2.27 3.70
CA ARG A 35 15.50 -1.99 4.04
C ARG A 35 16.19 -3.28 4.42
N ALA A 36 17.26 -3.61 3.73
CA ALA A 36 18.23 -4.55 4.24
C ALA A 36 19.02 -3.89 5.38
N LYS A 37 19.27 -4.64 6.46
CA LYS A 37 20.26 -4.32 7.49
C LYS A 37 21.09 -5.56 7.78
N LEU A 38 22.30 -5.37 8.31
CA LEU A 38 23.06 -6.49 8.85
C LEU A 38 22.43 -6.94 10.18
N ASP A 39 22.19 -8.24 10.34
CA ASP A 39 21.90 -8.83 11.64
C ASP A 39 23.17 -8.78 12.50
N GLN A 40 23.13 -8.02 13.59
CA GLN A 40 24.29 -7.88 14.48
C GLN A 40 24.62 -9.16 15.25
N THR A 41 23.69 -10.11 15.32
CA THR A 41 23.86 -11.38 16.04
C THR A 41 24.50 -12.45 15.16
N TYR A 42 24.05 -12.52 13.90
CA TYR A 42 24.36 -13.64 13.00
C TYR A 42 25.12 -13.22 11.73
N GLY A 43 25.28 -11.91 11.49
CA GLY A 43 26.06 -11.37 10.37
C GLY A 43 25.41 -11.52 8.99
N ASN A 44 24.19 -12.06 8.90
CA ASN A 44 23.43 -12.16 7.66
C ASN A 44 22.58 -10.90 7.40
N VAL A 45 22.28 -10.66 6.13
CA VAL A 45 21.37 -9.58 5.73
C VAL A 45 19.94 -9.95 6.10
N VAL A 46 19.24 -9.05 6.81
CA VAL A 46 17.82 -9.17 7.13
C VAL A 46 17.04 -8.01 6.54
N PHE A 47 15.85 -8.30 6.02
CA PHE A 47 14.95 -7.28 5.47
C PHE A 47 14.00 -6.79 6.55
N ASN A 48 13.94 -5.47 6.73
CA ASN A 48 12.91 -4.84 7.55
C ASN A 48 11.56 -4.93 6.83
N PRO A 49 10.48 -5.30 7.53
CA PRO A 49 9.14 -5.33 6.96
C PRO A 49 8.68 -3.92 6.60
N ILE A 50 7.84 -3.83 5.56
CA ILE A 50 7.11 -2.60 5.25
C ILE A 50 6.05 -2.41 6.35
N ILE A 51 6.07 -1.27 7.02
CA ILE A 51 5.11 -0.95 8.06
C ILE A 51 3.89 -0.30 7.40
N TRP A 52 2.82 -1.07 7.29
CA TRP A 52 1.51 -0.61 6.84
C TRP A 52 0.69 -0.11 8.02
N THR A 53 0.06 1.04 7.83
CA THR A 53 -0.84 1.67 8.81
C THR A 53 -2.22 1.86 8.20
N ASN A 54 -3.26 1.70 9.01
CA ASN A 54 -4.63 1.93 8.56
C ASN A 54 -4.80 3.40 8.15
N THR A 55 -5.55 3.61 7.07
CA THR A 55 -6.02 4.92 6.64
C THR A 55 -7.51 4.87 6.31
N ALA A 56 -8.13 6.03 6.16
CA ALA A 56 -9.56 6.12 5.93
C ALA A 56 -9.93 5.65 4.52
N VAL A 57 -10.91 4.76 4.43
CA VAL A 57 -11.61 4.48 3.17
C VAL A 57 -12.84 5.36 3.09
N GLN A 58 -13.14 5.88 1.90
CA GLN A 58 -14.36 6.62 1.63
C GLN A 58 -15.35 5.69 0.93
N PHE A 59 -16.55 5.58 1.48
CA PHE A 59 -17.69 5.02 0.77
C PHE A 59 -18.22 6.08 -0.18
N GLU A 60 -18.32 5.76 -1.45
CA GLU A 60 -18.86 6.67 -2.46
C GLU A 60 -20.37 6.46 -2.60
N GLU A 61 -20.75 5.26 -3.04
CA GLU A 61 -22.14 4.91 -3.30
C GLU A 61 -22.35 3.40 -3.39
N GLN A 62 -23.60 2.98 -3.30
CA GLN A 62 -24.05 1.63 -3.64
C GLN A 62 -25.20 1.72 -4.64
N ILE A 63 -25.03 1.07 -5.79
CA ILE A 63 -26.06 0.97 -6.83
C ILE A 63 -26.33 -0.51 -7.05
N GLY A 64 -27.49 -0.98 -6.59
CA GLY A 64 -27.86 -2.40 -6.64
C GLY A 64 -26.83 -3.29 -5.94
N SER A 65 -26.23 -4.21 -6.69
CA SER A 65 -25.20 -5.17 -6.23
C SER A 65 -23.76 -4.67 -6.39
N THR A 66 -23.58 -3.36 -6.60
CA THR A 66 -22.26 -2.75 -6.79
C THR A 66 -22.02 -1.71 -5.71
N ILE A 67 -20.87 -1.78 -5.04
CA ILE A 67 -20.43 -0.74 -4.09
C ILE A 67 -19.12 -0.12 -4.57
N SER A 68 -19.07 1.21 -4.53
CA SER A 68 -17.91 2.03 -4.90
C SER A 68 -17.24 2.58 -3.65
N TYR A 69 -15.91 2.48 -3.62
CA TYR A 69 -15.04 3.00 -2.57
C TYR A 69 -13.92 3.84 -3.19
N SER A 70 -13.44 4.82 -2.43
CA SER A 70 -12.22 5.53 -2.78
C SER A 70 -11.24 5.62 -1.61
N LEU A 71 -9.97 5.78 -1.98
CA LEU A 71 -8.88 6.15 -1.09
C LEU A 71 -8.20 7.39 -1.65
N ILE A 72 -8.28 8.47 -0.88
CA ILE A 72 -7.57 9.72 -1.19
C ILE A 72 -6.27 9.74 -0.40
N VAL A 73 -5.16 9.84 -1.12
CA VAL A 73 -3.82 9.95 -0.55
C VAL A 73 -3.27 11.31 -0.97
N SER A 74 -2.92 12.13 0.02
CA SER A 74 -2.24 13.39 -0.22
C SER A 74 -0.82 13.14 -0.69
N ILE A 75 -0.40 13.90 -1.69
CA ILE A 75 0.97 13.85 -2.16
C ILE A 75 1.89 14.38 -1.05
N PRO A 76 2.96 13.65 -0.68
CA PRO A 76 3.88 14.08 0.37
C PRO A 76 4.63 15.34 -0.04
N THR A 77 4.76 16.30 0.88
CA THR A 77 5.46 17.59 0.68
C THR A 77 6.91 17.57 1.19
N ASP A 78 7.26 16.56 1.97
CA ASP A 78 8.52 16.38 2.67
C ASP A 78 9.49 15.41 1.96
N GLY A 79 9.14 14.98 0.74
CA GLY A 79 9.99 14.15 -0.11
C GLY A 79 9.95 12.65 0.19
N TYR A 80 9.20 12.18 1.20
CA TYR A 80 9.00 10.75 1.37
C TYR A 80 8.14 10.17 0.24
N TRP A 81 8.23 8.86 0.05
CA TRP A 81 7.35 8.13 -0.84
C TRP A 81 6.21 7.54 -0.02
N ILE A 82 5.00 7.60 -0.58
CA ILE A 82 3.83 6.95 0.02
C ILE A 82 3.41 5.78 -0.87
N ALA A 83 3.20 4.63 -0.24
CA ALA A 83 2.53 3.49 -0.84
C ALA A 83 1.14 3.36 -0.21
N ALA A 84 0.12 3.04 -1.00
CA ALA A 84 -1.24 2.89 -0.52
C ALA A 84 -1.99 1.80 -1.29
N LEU A 85 -2.90 1.12 -0.61
CA LEU A 85 -3.78 0.10 -1.21
C LEU A 85 -5.12 0.04 -0.49
N LEU A 86 -6.12 -0.48 -1.19
CA LEU A 86 -7.40 -0.90 -0.62
C LEU A 86 -7.41 -2.42 -0.48
N GLN A 87 -8.02 -2.90 0.60
CA GLN A 87 -8.17 -4.31 0.92
C GLN A 87 -9.63 -4.62 1.26
N ALA A 88 -10.25 -5.52 0.48
CA ALA A 88 -11.55 -6.08 0.78
C ALA A 88 -11.40 -7.49 1.36
N SER A 89 -12.17 -7.79 2.40
CA SER A 89 -12.22 -9.12 3.02
C SER A 89 -13.62 -9.71 2.86
N PHE A 90 -13.69 -10.96 2.45
CA PHE A 90 -14.91 -11.72 2.21
C PHE A 90 -14.91 -12.93 3.12
N SER A 91 -15.93 -13.03 3.98
CA SER A 91 -16.11 -14.19 4.85
C SER A 91 -16.76 -15.31 4.05
N GLU A 92 -16.03 -16.39 3.84
CA GLU A 92 -16.56 -17.60 3.22
C GLU A 92 -17.23 -18.51 4.25
N ARG A 93 -17.83 -19.61 3.78
CA ARG A 93 -18.35 -20.65 4.67
C ARG A 93 -17.18 -21.31 5.41
N GLU A 94 -17.45 -21.84 6.60
CA GLU A 94 -16.47 -22.62 7.39
C GLU A 94 -15.29 -21.82 7.99
N GLY A 95 -15.44 -20.49 8.12
CA GLY A 95 -14.51 -19.66 8.87
C GLY A 95 -13.27 -19.21 8.10
N THR A 96 -13.22 -19.46 6.78
CA THR A 96 -12.19 -18.91 5.90
C THR A 96 -12.49 -17.45 5.55
N THR A 97 -11.43 -16.65 5.38
CA THR A 97 -11.52 -15.26 4.91
C THR A 97 -10.69 -15.11 3.65
N LEU A 98 -11.34 -14.72 2.55
CA LEU A 98 -10.66 -14.33 1.33
C LEU A 98 -10.34 -12.83 1.39
N THR A 99 -9.09 -12.48 1.13
CA THR A 99 -8.64 -11.09 1.13
C THR A 99 -8.16 -10.71 -0.26
N LEU A 100 -8.70 -9.62 -0.80
CA LEU A 100 -8.31 -9.06 -2.09
C LEU A 100 -7.78 -7.65 -1.88
N THR A 101 -6.66 -7.33 -2.52
CA THR A 101 -6.08 -5.98 -2.50
C THR A 101 -6.08 -5.37 -3.89
N THR A 102 -6.27 -4.06 -3.98
CA THR A 102 -5.92 -3.34 -5.21
C THR A 102 -4.42 -3.41 -5.46
N GLU A 103 -4.00 -3.06 -6.67
CA GLU A 103 -2.60 -2.72 -6.89
C GLU A 103 -2.15 -1.64 -5.93
N THR A 104 -0.88 -1.72 -5.52
CA THR A 104 -0.28 -0.72 -4.65
C THR A 104 0.02 0.54 -5.45
N LEU A 105 -0.66 1.63 -5.12
CA LEU A 105 -0.33 2.95 -5.62
C LEU A 105 0.92 3.45 -4.91
N ILE A 106 1.95 3.87 -5.65
CA ILE A 106 3.17 4.46 -5.10
C ILE A 106 3.34 5.87 -5.67
N LEU A 107 3.43 6.86 -4.79
CA LEU A 107 3.50 8.28 -5.16
C LEU A 107 4.83 8.91 -4.72
N PRO A 108 5.59 9.49 -5.67
CA PRO A 108 6.42 10.68 -5.47
C PRO A 108 5.72 11.94 -6.04
N ASN A 109 5.96 13.14 -5.49
CA ASN A 109 5.62 14.39 -6.21
C ASN A 109 6.75 14.85 -7.14
N THR A 110 7.98 14.55 -6.75
CA THR A 110 9.21 14.96 -7.41
C THR A 110 10.21 13.83 -7.25
N TYR A 111 10.93 13.49 -8.32
CA TYR A 111 12.07 12.59 -8.18
C TYR A 111 13.13 13.35 -7.35
N PRO A 112 13.53 12.83 -6.18
CA PRO A 112 14.42 13.55 -5.26
C PRO A 112 15.85 13.67 -5.78
N VAL A 113 16.18 12.99 -6.88
CA VAL A 113 17.50 13.00 -7.52
C VAL A 113 17.37 13.31 -9.00
N LYS A 114 18.30 14.11 -9.51
CA LYS A 114 18.24 14.68 -10.86
C LYS A 114 18.45 13.65 -11.95
N GLU A 115 19.18 12.56 -11.71
CA GLU A 115 19.43 11.48 -12.67
C GLU A 115 19.70 10.14 -11.96
N TYR A 116 19.15 9.04 -12.51
CA TYR A 116 19.17 7.67 -11.94
C TYR A 116 20.57 7.01 -11.85
N TYR A 117 21.63 7.71 -12.26
CA TYR A 117 23.00 7.17 -12.38
C TYR A 117 23.98 7.74 -11.36
N ASP A 118 23.57 8.69 -10.53
CA ASP A 118 24.45 9.27 -9.52
C ASP A 118 24.71 8.32 -8.35
N GLN A 119 25.85 8.47 -7.69
CA GLN A 119 26.24 7.61 -6.55
C GLN A 119 25.20 7.60 -5.42
N GLU A 120 24.38 8.66 -5.30
CA GLU A 120 23.30 8.77 -4.33
C GLU A 120 22.10 7.85 -4.63
N CYS A 121 21.93 7.41 -5.88
CA CYS A 121 20.91 6.43 -6.28
C CYS A 121 21.19 5.04 -5.72
N TYR A 122 22.46 4.66 -5.51
CA TYR A 122 22.82 3.38 -4.94
C TYR A 122 22.59 3.39 -3.41
N GLY A 123 21.82 2.42 -2.91
CA GLY A 123 21.65 2.19 -1.47
C GLY A 123 23.01 2.00 -0.79
N ARG A 124 23.31 2.77 0.26
CA ARG A 124 24.30 2.33 1.23
C ARG A 124 23.63 1.25 2.07
N LEU A 125 24.12 0.02 1.96
CA LEU A 125 23.84 -1.00 2.95
C LEU A 125 24.34 -0.45 4.29
N VAL A 126 23.45 -0.35 5.28
CA VAL A 126 23.79 -0.01 6.66
C VAL A 126 23.76 -1.24 7.54
#